data_AF-A0A963M8V4-F1
#
_entry.id   AF-A0A963M8V4-F1
#
_cell.length_a   1.000
_cell.length_b   1.000
_cell.length_c   1.000
_cell.angle_alpha   90.00
_cell.angle_beta   90.00
_cell.angle_gamma   90.00
#
_symmetry.space_group_name_H-M   'P 1'
#
loop_
_entity.id
_entity.type
_entity.pdbx_description
1 polymer ?
#
loop_
_entity_poly.entity_id
_entity_poly.type
_entity_poly.pdbx_seq_one_letter_code
_entity_poly.pdbx_strand_id
1 'polypeptide(L)'
;MAGLSGLRRLWACCATAAAAMVVAPAALAQQPSAPTCPPILQHRFDRLQDEAPQDLCQFAGKVVLVVNTASYCGFTHQYEGLEKLFARYRQQGLVVLGF
;
A
#
# COMPACT_ATOMS: atom_id res chain seq x y z
N MET A 1 -56.72 16.47 33.94
CA MET A 1 -56.55 17.77 34.64
C MET A 1 -56.50 17.49 36.13
N ALA A 2 -55.62 18.20 36.87
CA ALA A 2 -55.01 17.88 38.18
C ALA A 2 -53.84 16.87 38.03
N GLY A 3 -52.57 17.22 38.23
CA GLY A 3 -51.97 17.95 39.35
C GLY A 3 -51.54 16.89 40.38
N LEU A 4 -50.29 16.71 40.80
CA LEU A 4 -49.41 17.70 41.41
C LEU A 4 -48.05 17.03 41.74
N SER A 5 -47.02 17.88 41.84
CA SER A 5 -45.96 17.80 42.86
C SER A 5 -44.80 16.80 42.72
N GLY A 6 -43.58 17.35 42.67
CA GLY A 6 -42.45 16.67 43.32
C GLY A 6 -41.05 16.91 42.80
N LEU A 7 -40.75 17.98 42.04
CA LEU A 7 -39.38 18.25 41.62
C LEU A 7 -38.57 18.84 42.79
N ARG A 8 -37.95 17.94 43.57
CA ARG A 8 -36.99 18.26 44.62
C ARG A 8 -35.73 18.85 44.00
N ARG A 9 -35.47 20.09 44.43
CA ARG A 9 -34.27 20.86 44.20
C ARG A 9 -33.05 20.20 44.87
N LEU A 10 -31.88 20.65 44.41
CA LEU A 10 -30.58 20.68 45.09
C LEU A 10 -29.73 19.41 44.97
N TRP A 11 -28.90 19.40 43.93
CA TRP A 11 -27.51 19.01 44.10
C TRP A 11 -26.62 20.12 43.53
N ALA A 12 -26.25 21.02 44.43
CA ALA A 12 -25.12 21.90 44.28
C ALA A 12 -23.83 21.13 44.57
N CYS A 13 -22.72 21.66 44.05
CA CYS A 13 -21.34 21.34 44.41
C CYS A 13 -20.78 20.01 43.90
N CYS A 14 -19.98 20.08 42.84
CA CYS A 14 -18.54 19.92 43.02
C CYS A 14 -17.78 20.49 41.83
N ALA A 15 -16.82 21.35 42.14
CA ALA A 15 -15.78 21.78 41.25
C ALA A 15 -14.98 20.58 40.71
N THR A 16 -14.43 20.68 39.51
CA THR A 16 -12.97 20.69 39.26
C THR A 16 -12.62 20.25 37.84
N ALA A 17 -11.54 20.87 37.36
CA ALA A 17 -10.67 20.44 36.26
C ALA A 17 -11.25 20.55 34.84
N ALA A 18 -11.02 21.73 34.26
CA ALA A 18 -10.74 21.82 32.84
C ALA A 18 -9.49 20.97 32.53
N ALA A 19 -9.70 19.71 32.16
CA ALA A 19 -8.65 18.89 31.57
C ALA A 19 -8.39 19.44 30.17
N ALA A 20 -7.35 20.27 30.04
CA ALA A 20 -6.78 20.59 28.75
C ALA A 20 -6.24 19.28 28.15
N MET A 21 -7.02 18.67 27.25
CA MET A 21 -6.53 17.61 26.39
C MET A 21 -5.44 18.22 25.50
N VAL A 22 -4.18 18.04 25.91
CA VAL A 22 -3.05 18.20 25.02
C VAL A 22 -3.17 17.09 24.00
N VAL A 23 -3.81 17.40 22.87
CA VAL A 23 -3.75 16.57 21.66
C VAL A 23 -2.28 16.61 21.23
N ALA A 24 -1.52 15.58 21.60
CA ALA A 24 -0.22 15.36 21.00
C ALA A 24 -0.46 15.26 19.48
N PRO A 25 0.20 16.08 18.65
CA PRO A 25 0.09 15.89 17.22
C PRO A 25 0.65 14.51 16.93
N ALA A 26 -0.18 13.65 16.34
CA ALA A 26 0.31 12.45 15.70
C ALA A 26 1.41 12.92 14.75
N ALA A 27 2.67 12.60 15.09
CA ALA A 27 3.76 12.77 14.17
C ALA A 27 3.36 12.00 12.92
N LEU A 28 3.05 12.72 11.84
CA LEU A 28 2.95 12.14 10.51
C LEU A 28 4.26 11.39 10.32
N ALA A 29 4.20 10.06 10.39
CA ALA A 29 5.32 9.23 10.00
C ALA A 29 5.60 9.62 8.55
N GLN A 30 6.65 10.41 8.34
CA GLN A 30 7.09 10.83 7.03
C GLN A 30 7.43 9.55 6.29
N GLN A 31 6.54 9.12 5.38
CA GLN A 31 6.83 7.98 4.53
C GLN A 31 8.05 8.35 3.71
N PRO A 32 9.12 7.52 3.72
CA PRO A 32 10.29 7.80 2.90
C PRO A 32 9.81 7.95 1.45
N SER A 33 10.09 9.11 0.86
CA SER A 33 9.86 9.38 -0.54
C SER A 33 10.64 8.34 -1.33
N ALA A 34 9.92 7.34 -1.85
CA ALA A 34 10.46 6.38 -2.79
C ALA A 34 11.14 7.14 -3.95
N PRO A 35 12.21 6.58 -4.57
CA PRO A 35 12.75 7.14 -5.80
C PRO A 35 11.59 7.43 -6.75
N THR A 36 11.57 8.62 -7.35
CA THR A 36 10.47 9.12 -8.19
C THR A 36 9.96 8.02 -9.12
N CYS A 37 8.77 7.50 -8.82
CA CYS A 37 8.21 6.39 -9.58
C CYS A 37 7.82 6.89 -10.98
N PRO A 38 8.45 6.39 -12.05
CA PRO A 38 8.09 6.80 -13.40
C PRO A 38 6.62 6.46 -13.70
N PRO A 39 5.87 7.28 -14.45
CA PRO A 39 4.45 7.03 -14.75
C PRO A 39 4.14 5.63 -15.28
N ILE A 40 5.04 5.04 -16.06
CA ILE A 40 4.88 3.68 -16.61
C ILE A 40 4.92 2.57 -15.53
N LEU A 41 5.47 2.85 -14.35
CA LEU A 41 5.52 1.92 -13.22
C LEU A 41 4.51 2.27 -12.12
N GLN A 42 3.66 3.29 -12.29
CA GLN A 42 2.64 3.69 -11.31
C GLN A 42 1.41 2.78 -11.38
N HIS A 43 1.65 1.48 -11.24
CA HIS A 43 0.64 0.44 -11.31
C HIS A 43 0.85 -0.60 -10.22
N ARG A 44 -0.25 -1.24 -9.84
CA ARG A 44 -0.30 -2.29 -8.83
C ARG A 44 -1.07 -3.47 -9.39
N PHE A 45 -0.52 -4.67 -9.25
CA PHE A 45 -1.11 -5.91 -9.73
C PHE A 45 -1.06 -6.97 -8.65
N ASP A 46 -2.00 -7.91 -8.62
CA ASP A 46 -1.98 -9.02 -7.68
C ASP A 46 -1.01 -10.10 -8.15
N ARG A 47 -0.26 -10.69 -7.23
CA ARG A 47 0.68 -11.78 -7.54
C ARG A 47 -0.04 -13.09 -7.83
N LEU A 48 0.53 -13.90 -8.71
CA LEU A 48 -0.01 -15.21 -9.06
C LEU A 48 0.04 -16.24 -7.91
N GLN A 49 0.95 -16.09 -6.95
CA GLN A 49 1.17 -17.10 -5.90
C GLN A 49 0.20 -16.98 -4.71
N ASP A 50 -0.23 -15.76 -4.40
CA ASP A 50 -0.92 -15.44 -3.14
C ASP A 50 -1.87 -14.24 -3.24
N GLU A 51 -2.12 -13.73 -4.45
CA GLU A 51 -2.96 -12.56 -4.75
C GLU A 51 -2.56 -11.29 -3.98
N ALA A 52 -1.39 -11.29 -3.35
CA ALA A 52 -0.95 -10.17 -2.56
C ALA A 52 -0.57 -9.01 -3.51
N PRO A 53 -0.95 -7.77 -3.19
CA PRO A 53 -0.77 -6.67 -4.12
C PRO A 53 0.71 -6.28 -4.31
N GLN A 54 1.20 -6.35 -5.55
CA GLN A 54 2.55 -5.99 -5.97
C GLN A 54 2.61 -4.61 -6.62
N ASP A 55 3.34 -3.69 -6.00
CA ASP A 55 3.61 -2.36 -6.54
C ASP A 55 4.80 -2.40 -7.52
N LEU A 56 4.62 -1.89 -8.74
CA LEU A 56 5.68 -1.85 -9.75
C LEU A 56 6.70 -0.73 -9.51
N CYS A 57 6.38 0.28 -8.71
CA CYS A 57 7.31 1.36 -8.36
C CYS A 57 8.59 0.86 -7.68
N GLN A 58 8.56 -0.32 -7.06
CA GLN A 58 9.76 -0.97 -6.48
C GLN A 58 10.85 -1.27 -7.53
N PHE A 59 10.48 -1.32 -8.82
CA PHE A 59 11.40 -1.57 -9.92
C PHE A 59 11.94 -0.28 -10.56
N ALA A 60 11.67 0.89 -9.98
CA ALA A 60 12.23 2.15 -10.45
C ALA A 60 13.77 2.09 -10.50
N GLY A 61 14.35 2.59 -11.59
CA GLY A 61 15.80 2.53 -11.85
C GLY A 61 16.32 1.17 -12.34
N LYS A 62 15.44 0.19 -12.57
CA LYS A 62 15.77 -1.08 -13.24
C LYS A 62 15.42 -1.03 -14.73
N VAL A 63 16.06 -1.88 -15.51
CA VAL A 63 15.59 -2.20 -16.87
C VAL A 63 14.50 -3.26 -16.71
N VAL A 64 13.26 -2.90 -17.04
CA VAL A 64 12.09 -3.78 -16.85
C VAL A 64 11.61 -4.29 -18.21
N LEU A 65 11.64 -5.61 -18.40
CA LEU A 65 11.04 -6.29 -19.54
C LEU A 65 9.69 -6.87 -19.12
N VAL A 66 8.62 -6.31 -19.66
CA VAL A 66 7.24 -6.77 -19.43
C VAL A 66 6.85 -7.74 -20.55
N VAL A 67 6.36 -8.92 -20.17
CA VAL A 67 5.98 -9.97 -21.11
C VAL A 67 4.54 -10.40 -20.81
N ASN A 68 3.68 -10.35 -21.82
CA ASN A 68 2.38 -11.02 -21.75
C ASN A 68 2.60 -12.52 -22.01
N THR A 69 2.25 -13.34 -21.04
CA THR A 69 2.57 -14.77 -21.01
C THR A 69 1.32 -15.64 -21.17
N ALA A 70 1.48 -16.82 -21.79
CA ALA A 70 0.40 -17.78 -21.96
C ALA A 70 0.96 -19.21 -21.96
N SER A 71 0.38 -20.08 -21.12
CA SER A 71 0.88 -21.45 -20.91
C SER A 71 0.54 -22.43 -22.05
N TYR A 72 -0.45 -22.11 -22.87
CA TYR A 72 -0.92 -22.96 -23.99
C TYR A 72 -0.82 -22.22 -25.33
N CYS A 73 0.34 -21.62 -25.60
CA CYS A 73 0.58 -20.88 -26.83
C CYS A 73 1.78 -21.46 -27.60
N GLY A 74 1.83 -21.31 -28.93
CA GLY A 74 2.95 -21.81 -29.74
C GLY A 74 4.30 -21.17 -29.38
N PHE A 75 4.27 -20.06 -28.64
CA PHE A 75 5.42 -19.28 -28.22
C PHE A 75 5.93 -19.60 -26.81
N THR A 76 5.35 -20.57 -26.09
CA THR A 76 5.74 -20.88 -24.71
C THR A 76 7.22 -21.29 -24.59
N HIS A 77 7.84 -21.79 -25.67
CA HIS A 77 9.29 -22.05 -25.75
C HIS A 77 10.17 -20.81 -25.49
N GLN A 78 9.62 -19.60 -25.58
CA GLN A 78 10.33 -18.35 -25.26
C GLN A 78 10.72 -18.24 -23.77
N TYR A 79 10.08 -18.96 -22.85
CA TYR A 79 10.43 -18.92 -21.42
C TYR A 79 11.89 -19.27 -21.17
N GLU A 80 12.43 -20.28 -21.85
CA GLU A 80 13.84 -20.66 -21.71
C GLU A 80 14.77 -19.50 -22.12
N GLY A 81 14.41 -18.77 -23.18
CA GLY A 81 15.15 -17.58 -23.62
C GLY A 81 15.09 -16.45 -22.59
N LEU A 82 13.92 -16.20 -22.01
CA LEU A 82 13.72 -15.19 -20.98
C LEU A 82 14.48 -15.52 -19.68
N GLU A 83 14.50 -16.79 -19.27
CA GLU A 83 15.29 -17.26 -18.12
C GLU A 83 16.79 -17.07 -18.34
N LYS A 84 17.30 -17.43 -19.52
CA LYS A 84 18.71 -17.20 -19.89
C LYS A 84 19.06 -15.71 -19.90
N LEU A 85 18.18 -14.87 -20.43
CA LEU A 85 18.36 -13.42 -20.45
C LEU A 85 18.43 -12.85 -19.03
N PHE A 86 17.49 -13.23 -18.16
CA PHE A 86 17.47 -12.81 -16.76
C PHE A 86 18.72 -13.30 -16.01
N ALA A 87 19.10 -14.57 -16.17
CA ALA A 87 20.30 -15.13 -15.55
C ALA A 87 21.56 -14.34 -15.92
N ARG A 88 21.67 -13.88 -17.18
CA ARG A 88 22.80 -13.09 -17.67
C ARG A 88 22.84 -11.66 -17.11
N TYR A 89 21.68 -10.99 -17.02
CA TYR A 89 21.63 -9.54 -16.81
C TYR A 89 21.04 -9.10 -15.46
N ARG A 90 20.56 -10.00 -14.60
CA ARG A 90 19.97 -9.64 -13.29
C ARG A 90 20.91 -8.82 -12.40
N GLN A 91 22.21 -9.11 -12.42
CA GLN A 91 23.21 -8.36 -11.64
C GLN A 91 23.46 -6.94 -12.20
N GLN A 92 23.14 -6.72 -13.48
CA GLN A 92 23.21 -5.41 -14.13
C GLN A 92 21.89 -4.64 -14.04
N GLY A 93 20.89 -5.20 -13.36
CA GLY A 93 19.62 -4.52 -13.08
C GLY A 93 18.47 -4.86 -14.03
N LEU A 94 18.55 -5.93 -14.82
CA LEU A 94 17.41 -6.45 -15.57
C LEU A 94 16.39 -7.13 -14.64
N VAL A 95 15.11 -6.82 -14.84
CA VAL A 95 13.96 -7.50 -14.23
C VAL A 95 13.00 -7.93 -15.34
N VAL A 96 12.52 -9.17 -15.30
CA VAL A 96 11.50 -9.69 -16.22
C VAL A 96 10.20 -9.89 -15.44
N LEU A 97 9.10 -9.32 -15.92
CA LEU A 97 7.77 -9.42 -15.31
C LEU A 97 6.82 -10.12 -16.28
N GLY A 98 6.28 -11.27 -15.87
CA GLY A 98 5.24 -12.00 -16.60
C GLY A 98 3.86 -11.64 -16.09
N PHE A 99 2.94 -11.34 -17.01
CA PHE A 99 1.52 -11.08 -16.77
C PHE A 99 0.66 -12.06 -17.57
#